data_AF-A0A847FSA0-F1
#
_entry.id   AF-A0A847FSA0-F1
#
_cell.length_a   1.000
_cell.length_b   1.000
_cell.length_c   1.000
_cell.angle_alpha   90.00
_cell.angle_beta   90.00
_cell.angle_gamma   90.00
#
_symmetry.space_group_name_H-M   'P 1'
#
loop_
_entity.id
_entity.type
_entity.pdbx_description
1 polymer ?
#
loop_
_entity_poly.entity_id
_entity_poly.type
_entity_poly.pdbx_seq_one_letter_code
_entity_poly.pdbx_strand_id
1 'polypeptide(L)'
;MRNKGWALVLVAVLLAMAATPVLADRASNGPGEMQIKPVEQFRWRTSNTIFSLVGAVTAVGEDSITVLVHAGNRNVKDYVGLELTLLVDEDTKYMQWTEEGSVPASLAEVMVDDYVNVHGKVLEGVYTAKRITIDVPVYCLTSAE
;
A
#
# COMPACT_ATOMS: atom_id res chain seq x y z
N MET A 1 19.33 -30.44 -34.31
CA MET A 1 18.73 -30.58 -32.96
C MET A 1 18.20 -29.21 -32.56
N ARG A 2 16.96 -28.89 -32.20
CA ARG A 2 15.74 -29.66 -31.90
C ARG A 2 14.55 -28.68 -32.03
N ASN A 3 13.74 -28.96 -33.04
CA ASN A 3 12.37 -28.58 -33.40
C ASN A 3 11.33 -28.57 -32.26
N LYS A 4 10.34 -27.65 -32.36
CA LYS A 4 8.93 -27.63 -31.85
C LYS A 4 8.39 -26.18 -31.98
N GLY A 5 7.39 -25.79 -32.77
CA GLY A 5 6.32 -26.50 -33.47
C GLY A 5 5.03 -26.48 -32.68
N TRP A 6 4.31 -25.34 -32.57
CA TRP A 6 2.93 -25.28 -32.07
C TRP A 6 2.10 -24.30 -32.90
N ALA A 7 1.29 -24.86 -33.80
CA ALA A 7 0.15 -24.22 -34.42
C ALA A 7 -1.06 -24.37 -33.50
N LEU A 8 -1.89 -23.35 -33.36
CA LEU A 8 -3.29 -23.50 -32.96
C LEU A 8 -4.15 -22.50 -33.73
N VAL A 9 -4.80 -23.03 -34.76
CA VAL A 9 -5.98 -22.46 -35.42
C VAL A 9 -7.17 -22.74 -34.50
N LEU A 10 -7.98 -21.73 -34.20
CA LEU A 10 -9.35 -21.92 -33.70
C LEU A 10 -10.28 -20.99 -34.47
N VAL A 11 -11.12 -21.62 -35.28
CA VAL A 11 -12.25 -21.08 -36.02
C VAL A 11 -13.52 -21.35 -35.21
N ALA A 12 -14.55 -20.53 -35.47
CA ALA A 12 -15.98 -20.74 -35.21
C ALA A 12 -16.52 -19.99 -33.96
N VAL A 13 -17.71 -19.38 -33.92
CA VAL A 13 -18.98 -19.53 -34.68
C VAL A 13 -19.76 -18.20 -34.63
N LEU A 14 -20.50 -17.89 -35.71
CA LEU A 14 -21.56 -16.86 -35.81
C LEU A 14 -22.73 -17.09 -34.83
N LEU A 15 -23.30 -16.02 -34.26
CA LEU A 15 -24.76 -15.95 -34.08
C LEU A 15 -25.25 -14.50 -33.95
N ALA A 16 -26.07 -14.10 -34.93
CA ALA A 16 -26.82 -12.86 -34.95
C ALA A 16 -28.09 -12.98 -34.11
N MET A 17 -28.52 -11.91 -33.43
CA MET A 17 -29.94 -11.57 -33.27
C MET A 17 -30.09 -10.07 -33.02
N ALA A 18 -30.87 -9.42 -33.89
CA ALA A 18 -31.35 -8.07 -33.72
C ALA A 18 -32.52 -8.07 -32.71
N ALA A 19 -32.53 -7.12 -31.78
CA ALA A 19 -33.71 -6.74 -31.03
C ALA A 19 -33.69 -5.22 -30.84
N THR A 20 -34.52 -4.51 -31.60
CA THR A 20 -34.86 -3.11 -31.34
C THR A 20 -35.85 -3.08 -30.17
N PRO A 21 -35.58 -2.41 -29.04
CA PRO A 21 -36.65 -2.08 -28.11
C PRO A 21 -37.48 -0.92 -28.68
N VAL A 22 -38.75 -1.23 -28.85
CA VAL A 22 -39.85 -0.33 -29.23
C VAL A 22 -40.06 0.73 -28.16
N LEU A 23 -40.38 1.95 -28.59
CA LEU A 23 -40.80 3.06 -27.74
C LEU A 23 -42.19 2.75 -27.16
N ALA A 24 -42.33 2.73 -25.84
CA ALA A 24 -43.62 2.78 -25.17
C ALA A 24 -43.55 3.78 -24.01
N ASP A 25 -44.20 4.91 -24.24
CA ASP A 25 -44.51 5.95 -23.27
C ASP A 25 -45.67 5.49 -22.36
N ARG A 26 -45.49 5.57 -21.04
CA ARG A 26 -46.58 5.99 -20.13
C ARG A 26 -46.05 6.34 -18.75
N ALA A 27 -46.16 7.63 -18.41
CA ALA A 27 -45.93 8.16 -17.07
C ALA A 27 -46.92 7.61 -16.04
N SER A 28 -46.44 7.35 -14.82
CA SER A 28 -47.26 7.37 -13.61
C SER A 28 -46.42 7.84 -12.42
N ASN A 29 -46.88 8.91 -11.79
CA ASN A 29 -46.20 9.63 -10.71
C ASN A 29 -46.01 8.75 -9.46
N GLY A 30 -44.75 8.55 -9.06
CA GLY A 30 -44.35 7.99 -7.76
C GLY A 30 -43.75 9.06 -6.84
N PRO A 31 -43.79 8.87 -5.51
CA PRO A 31 -43.58 9.93 -4.54
C PRO A 31 -42.09 10.22 -4.31
N GLY A 32 -41.74 11.50 -4.34
CA GLY A 32 -40.49 12.06 -3.83
C GLY A 32 -39.27 11.79 -4.71
N GLU A 33 -38.69 12.85 -5.25
CA GLU A 33 -37.29 12.84 -5.68
C GLU A 33 -36.42 12.27 -4.56
N MET A 34 -36.09 10.98 -4.66
CA MET A 34 -34.82 10.51 -4.12
C MET A 34 -33.78 11.25 -4.94
N GLN A 35 -33.24 12.33 -4.38
CA GLN A 35 -32.04 12.97 -4.90
C GLN A 35 -30.99 11.87 -5.05
N ILE A 36 -30.85 11.35 -6.27
CA ILE A 36 -29.68 10.59 -6.64
C ILE A 36 -28.58 11.63 -6.65
N LYS A 37 -27.93 11.79 -5.49
CA LYS A 37 -26.64 12.46 -5.39
C LYS A 37 -25.81 11.88 -6.53
N PRO A 38 -25.15 12.72 -7.35
CA PRO A 38 -24.36 12.23 -8.47
C PRO A 38 -23.45 11.12 -7.97
N VAL A 39 -23.16 10.16 -8.85
CA VAL A 39 -22.27 9.02 -8.62
C VAL A 39 -20.83 9.51 -8.43
N GLU A 40 -20.61 10.36 -7.43
CA GLU A 40 -19.35 10.70 -6.78
C GLU A 40 -19.15 9.83 -5.53
N GLN A 41 -20.06 8.87 -5.29
CA GLN A 41 -19.95 7.88 -4.23
C GLN A 41 -19.45 6.50 -4.69
N PHE A 42 -19.17 6.32 -5.98
CA PHE A 42 -18.14 5.34 -6.37
C PHE A 42 -16.76 5.95 -6.06
N ARG A 43 -16.58 6.37 -4.79
CA ARG A 43 -15.28 6.46 -4.17
C ARG A 43 -14.76 5.03 -4.19
N TRP A 44 -14.02 4.68 -5.25
CA TRP A 44 -12.80 3.95 -5.02
C TRP A 44 -12.15 4.68 -3.83
N ARG A 45 -12.31 4.12 -2.64
CA ARG A 45 -11.38 4.45 -1.58
C ARG A 45 -10.06 3.95 -2.16
N THR A 46 -9.32 4.80 -2.87
CA THR A 46 -7.89 4.81 -2.66
C THR A 46 -7.78 5.02 -1.17
N SER A 47 -7.71 3.90 -0.48
CA SER A 47 -7.69 3.87 0.96
C SER A 47 -6.30 4.36 1.25
N ASN A 48 -6.14 5.69 1.27
CA ASN A 48 -4.96 6.40 1.73
C ASN A 48 -4.88 6.11 3.23
N THR A 49 -4.46 4.89 3.51
CA THR A 49 -4.50 4.29 4.83
C THR A 49 -3.14 4.52 5.43
N ILE A 50 -3.10 5.11 6.61
CA ILE A 50 -1.84 5.40 7.28
C ILE A 50 -1.35 4.10 7.92
N PHE A 51 -0.07 3.82 7.76
CA PHE A 51 0.61 2.76 8.51
C PHE A 51 1.68 3.36 9.42
N SER A 52 1.94 2.63 10.49
CA SER A 52 3.01 2.90 11.44
C SER A 52 3.60 1.56 11.83
N LEU A 53 4.91 1.43 11.76
CA LEU A 53 5.64 0.23 12.17
C LEU A 53 6.90 0.60 12.92
N VAL A 54 7.36 -0.33 13.75
CA VAL A 54 8.65 -0.32 14.42
C VAL A 54 9.33 -1.63 14.07
N GLY A 55 10.58 -1.56 13.63
CA GLY A 55 11.30 -2.71 13.13
C GLY A 55 12.81 -2.49 13.07
N ALA A 56 13.54 -3.55 12.76
CA ALA A 56 14.97 -3.50 12.48
C ALA A 56 15.19 -3.47 10.96
N VAL A 57 16.09 -2.62 10.48
CA VAL A 57 16.42 -2.55 9.04
C VAL A 57 17.24 -3.77 8.64
N THR A 58 16.79 -4.53 7.64
CA THR A 58 17.53 -5.70 7.13
C THR A 58 18.21 -5.43 5.80
N ALA A 59 17.71 -4.48 5.02
CA ALA A 59 18.35 -4.03 3.79
C ALA A 59 18.02 -2.56 3.49
N VAL A 60 18.96 -1.86 2.85
CA VAL A 60 18.78 -0.50 2.34
C VAL A 60 19.09 -0.50 0.86
N GLY A 61 18.12 -0.08 0.05
CA GLY A 61 18.24 0.17 -1.38
C GLY A 61 18.27 1.67 -1.69
N GLU A 62 18.36 2.02 -2.98
CA GLU A 62 18.41 3.41 -3.44
C GLU A 62 17.11 4.17 -3.12
N ASP A 63 15.96 3.57 -3.44
CA ASP A 63 14.61 4.14 -3.24
C ASP A 63 13.70 3.26 -2.35
N SER A 64 14.29 2.34 -1.58
CA SER A 64 13.53 1.45 -0.72
C SER A 64 14.32 0.99 0.49
N ILE A 65 13.64 0.74 1.61
CA ILE A 65 14.22 0.06 2.78
C ILE A 65 13.44 -1.21 3.07
N THR A 66 14.13 -2.26 3.51
CA THR A 66 13.52 -3.48 4.00
C THR A 66 13.66 -3.53 5.51
N VAL A 67 12.54 -3.73 6.19
CA VAL A 67 12.46 -3.69 7.65
C VAL A 67 11.81 -4.98 8.14
N LEU A 68 12.47 -5.66 9.07
CA LEU A 68 11.87 -6.71 9.88
C LEU A 68 10.90 -6.08 10.87
N VAL A 69 9.60 -6.29 10.68
CA VAL A 69 8.58 -5.63 11.48
C VAL A 69 8.47 -6.31 12.84
N HIS A 70 8.80 -5.58 13.92
CA HIS A 70 8.61 -6.07 15.29
C HIS A 70 7.23 -5.71 15.83
N ALA A 71 6.74 -4.52 15.51
CA ALA A 71 5.42 -4.05 15.94
C ALA A 71 4.84 -3.06 14.94
N GLY A 72 3.52 -2.91 14.92
CA GLY A 72 2.89 -1.89 14.11
C GLY A 72 1.37 -1.89 14.20
N ASN A 73 0.75 -0.99 13.44
CA ASN A 73 -0.71 -0.85 13.43
C ASN A 73 -1.40 -2.02 12.69
N ARG A 74 -2.73 -2.09 12.73
CA ARG A 74 -3.55 -3.12 12.06
C ARG A 74 -3.17 -3.36 10.59
N ASN A 75 -2.72 -2.32 9.89
CA ASN A 75 -2.36 -2.40 8.46
C ASN A 75 -1.05 -3.13 8.19
N VAL A 76 -0.18 -3.25 9.19
CA VAL A 76 1.12 -3.96 9.10
C VAL A 76 1.18 -5.15 10.06
N LYS A 77 0.08 -5.44 10.76
CA LYS A 77 0.01 -6.49 11.78
C LYS A 77 0.30 -7.87 11.20
N ASP A 78 -0.12 -8.11 9.95
CA ASP A 78 0.12 -9.38 9.25
C ASP A 78 1.60 -9.56 8.85
N TYR A 79 2.40 -8.50 8.92
CA TYR A 79 3.83 -8.51 8.65
C TYR A 79 4.68 -8.59 9.92
N VAL A 80 4.09 -8.63 11.11
CA VAL A 80 4.85 -8.74 12.37
C VAL A 80 5.62 -10.07 12.39
N GLY A 81 6.95 -9.99 12.56
CA GLY A 81 7.88 -11.11 12.45
C GLY A 81 8.34 -11.43 11.02
N LEU A 82 7.92 -10.63 10.03
CA LEU A 82 8.30 -10.76 8.63
C LEU A 82 9.00 -9.48 8.14
N GLU A 83 9.74 -9.62 7.05
CA GLU A 83 10.35 -8.50 6.35
C GLU A 83 9.31 -7.79 5.47
N LEU A 84 9.30 -6.47 5.53
CA LEU A 84 8.47 -5.61 4.69
C LEU A 84 9.34 -4.60 3.96
N THR A 85 9.22 -4.56 2.63
CA THR A 85 9.86 -3.55 1.80
C THR A 85 8.99 -2.30 1.73
N LEU A 86 9.60 -1.16 2.04
CA LEU A 86 8.99 0.15 2.11
C LEU A 86 9.64 1.02 1.05
N LEU A 87 8.83 1.66 0.21
CA LEU A 87 9.32 2.65 -0.74
C LEU A 87 9.58 3.97 -0.04
N VAL A 88 10.67 4.63 -0.39
CA VAL A 88 10.97 5.99 0.02
C VAL A 88 10.86 6.91 -1.19
N ASP A 89 10.44 8.14 -0.93
CA ASP A 89 10.22 9.20 -1.91
C ASP A 89 10.96 10.47 -1.45
N GLU A 90 11.10 11.46 -2.32
CA GLU A 90 11.72 12.76 -2.07
C GLU A 90 11.07 13.49 -0.87
N ASP A 91 9.78 13.25 -0.67
CA ASP A 91 8.98 13.77 0.45
C ASP A 91 9.27 13.12 1.81
N THR A 92 10.09 12.07 1.85
CA THR A 92 10.30 11.27 3.06
C THR A 92 11.16 12.05 4.05
N LYS A 93 10.62 12.26 5.24
CA LYS A 93 11.34 12.95 6.32
C LYS A 93 12.12 11.95 7.16
N TYR A 94 13.44 12.06 7.15
CA TYR A 94 14.32 11.28 8.00
C TYR A 94 14.60 12.06 9.28
N MET A 95 14.49 11.36 10.41
CA MET A 95 14.80 11.87 11.73
C MET A 95 15.67 10.83 12.42
N GLN A 96 16.59 11.26 13.28
CA GLN A 96 17.30 10.37 14.19
C GLN A 96 16.84 10.69 15.60
N TRP A 97 16.55 9.65 16.36
CA TRP A 97 16.23 9.79 17.78
C TRP A 97 17.53 10.01 18.57
N THR A 98 17.50 10.99 19.46
CA THR A 98 18.59 11.30 20.41
C THR A 98 17.99 11.48 21.80
N GLU A 99 18.81 11.41 22.85
CA GLU A 99 18.34 11.58 24.23
C GLU A 99 17.71 12.97 24.47
N GLU A 100 18.11 13.98 23.70
CA GLU A 100 17.60 15.35 23.78
C GLU A 100 16.39 15.62 22.85
N GLY A 101 16.05 14.68 21.96
CA GLY A 101 14.92 14.85 21.04
C GLY A 101 15.05 14.08 19.73
N SER A 102 14.48 14.61 18.65
CA SER A 102 14.68 14.05 17.31
C SER A 102 15.35 15.09 16.43
N VAL A 103 16.50 14.75 15.86
CA VAL A 103 17.25 15.61 14.94
C VAL A 103 16.95 15.20 13.49
N PRO A 104 16.98 16.12 12.52
CA PRO A 104 16.88 15.76 11.11
C PRO A 104 18.03 14.83 10.70
N ALA A 105 17.71 13.79 9.94
CA ALA A 105 18.67 12.81 9.42
C ALA A 105 18.53 12.67 7.90
N SER A 106 19.24 11.71 7.33
CA SER A 106 19.16 11.35 5.91
C SER A 106 19.10 9.84 5.70
N LEU A 107 18.72 9.39 4.49
CA LEU A 107 18.71 7.97 4.15
C LEU A 107 20.09 7.33 4.28
N ALA A 108 21.16 8.09 4.02
CA ALA A 108 22.54 7.60 4.10
C ALA A 108 22.98 7.23 5.53
N GLU A 109 22.25 7.70 6.54
CA GLU A 109 22.49 7.37 7.95
C GLU A 109 21.71 6.13 8.40
N VAL A 110 20.78 5.62 7.57
CA VAL A 110 20.07 4.37 7.86
C VAL A 110 21.01 3.20 7.60
N MET A 111 21.37 2.46 8.64
CA MET A 111 22.19 1.27 8.56
C MET A 111 21.36 0.01 8.75
N VAL A 112 21.89 -1.12 8.27
CA VAL A 112 21.34 -2.43 8.60
C VAL A 112 21.53 -2.67 10.11
N ASP A 113 20.58 -3.37 10.73
CA ASP A 113 20.42 -3.57 12.18
C ASP A 113 19.93 -2.35 12.98
N ASP A 114 19.75 -1.17 12.36
CA ASP A 114 19.17 -0.03 13.07
C ASP A 114 17.68 -0.24 13.37
N TYR A 115 17.27 0.19 14.56
CA TYR A 115 15.86 0.22 14.93
C TYR A 115 15.19 1.48 14.41
N VAL A 116 14.22 1.29 13.53
CA VAL A 116 13.49 2.37 12.89
C VAL A 116 12.02 2.36 13.27
N ASN A 117 11.47 3.55 13.44
CA ASN A 117 10.03 3.79 13.44
C ASN A 117 9.64 4.41 12.10
N VAL A 118 8.79 3.73 11.34
CA VAL A 118 8.34 4.20 10.04
C VAL A 118 6.86 4.53 10.08
N HIS A 119 6.56 5.75 9.66
CA HIS A 119 5.22 6.24 9.41
C HIS A 119 5.03 6.53 7.93
N GLY A 120 3.94 6.02 7.36
CA GLY A 120 3.73 6.14 5.93
C GLY A 120 2.28 5.93 5.53
N LYS A 121 2.10 5.76 4.22
CA LYS A 121 0.82 5.51 3.59
C LYS A 121 0.89 4.20 2.83
N VAL A 122 -0.16 3.41 2.95
CA VAL A 122 -0.37 2.25 2.09
C VAL A 122 -1.40 2.61 1.03
N LEU A 123 -1.06 2.37 -0.24
CA LEU A 123 -1.92 2.61 -1.40
C LEU A 123 -1.92 1.35 -2.26
N GLU A 124 -3.07 0.69 -2.41
CA GLU A 124 -3.19 -0.53 -3.24
C GLU A 124 -2.19 -1.65 -2.88
N GLY A 125 -1.78 -1.72 -1.60
CA GLY A 125 -0.80 -2.70 -1.11
C GLY A 125 0.66 -2.26 -1.21
N VAL A 126 0.92 -1.07 -1.76
CA VAL A 126 2.25 -0.44 -1.81
C VAL A 126 2.46 0.40 -0.56
N TYR A 127 3.53 0.12 0.19
CA TYR A 127 3.87 0.85 1.41
C TYR A 127 4.90 1.93 1.10
N THR A 128 4.48 3.19 1.21
CA THR A 128 5.35 4.36 1.01
C THR A 128 5.60 5.04 2.35
N ALA A 129 6.87 5.11 2.77
CA ALA A 129 7.27 5.85 3.94
C ALA A 129 7.10 7.37 3.71
N LYS A 130 6.69 8.09 4.75
CA LYS A 130 6.65 9.56 4.74
C LYS A 130 7.46 10.15 5.89
N ARG A 131 7.69 9.39 6.95
CA ARG A 131 8.66 9.69 7.99
C ARG A 131 9.33 8.42 8.47
N ILE A 132 10.65 8.47 8.60
CA ILE A 132 11.47 7.40 9.18
C ILE A 132 12.24 8.03 10.34
N THR A 133 12.08 7.50 11.54
CA THR A 133 12.90 7.85 12.70
C THR A 133 13.86 6.70 12.98
N ILE A 134 15.16 6.96 12.96
CA ILE A 134 16.26 6.02 13.20
C ILE A 134 16.65 6.04 14.68
N ASP A 135 17.35 5.00 15.15
CA ASP A 135 17.85 4.84 16.52
C ASP A 135 16.77 4.92 17.59
N VAL A 136 15.56 4.45 17.27
CA VAL A 136 14.45 4.51 18.21
C VAL A 136 14.69 3.50 19.32
N PRO A 137 14.75 3.92 20.60
CA PRO A 137 15.02 3.00 21.70
C PRO A 137 13.82 2.09 21.89
N VAL A 138 14.01 0.82 21.56
CA VAL A 138 13.06 -0.26 21.83
C VAL A 138 13.23 -0.73 23.27
N TYR A 139 12.79 0.09 24.23
CA TYR A 139 12.74 -0.29 25.65
C TYR A 139 11.85 -1.52 25.95
N CYS A 140 11.12 -2.04 24.95
CA CYS A 140 10.18 -3.15 25.09
C CYS A 140 10.63 -4.48 24.45
N LEU A 141 11.81 -4.57 23.82
CA LEU A 141 12.27 -5.84 23.21
C LEU A 141 13.33 -6.57 24.04
N THR A 142 13.94 -5.89 25.02
CA THR A 142 14.86 -6.50 25.99
C THR A 142 14.09 -6.97 27.22
N SER A 143 13.21 -7.96 27.06
CA SER A 143 12.69 -8.71 28.20
C SER A 143 13.04 -10.18 28.03
N ALA A 144 13.88 -10.65 28.96
CA ALA A 144 14.32 -12.03 29.23
C ALA A 144 15.55 -12.53 28.47
N GLU A 145 16.73 -12.24 29.04
CA GLU A 145 17.70 -13.31 29.34
C GLU A 145 17.49 -13.76 30.80
#